data_AF-A0A812IF56-F1
#
_entry.id   AF-A0A812IF56-F1
#
_cell.length_a   1.000
_cell.length_b   1.000
_cell.length_c   1.000
_cell.angle_alpha   90.00
_cell.angle_beta   90.00
_cell.angle_gamma   90.00
#
_symmetry.space_group_name_H-M   'P 1'
#
loop_
_entity.id
_entity.type
_entity.pdbx_description
1 polymer ?
#
loop_
_entity_poly.entity_id
_entity_poly.type
_entity_poly.pdbx_seq_one_letter_code
_entity_poly.pdbx_strand_id
1 'polypeptide(L)'
;MPHMPTAAYRVGCPPAASHSSSSSKAAAGSSIPKDKTSPPSSQSRRLRSSSTPPKTPRPRSTQPHADPGGEYYFDLKLEEKGELEAVNVFARCLTGVDDMSKEVFYEVMRTSAGFQATLRMPAWSLSKTYEGEVMPNEKRAKQSAASVFKTDPDVLERSRKFPKGVKRLTNMAIVDGFRQKRRLAQETRNQHAHA
;
A
#
# COMPACT_ATOMS: atom_id res chain seq x y z
N MET A 1 1.51 -28.80 -57.43
CA MET A 1 1.56 -29.70 -56.25
C MET A 1 2.27 -28.97 -55.11
N PRO A 2 1.54 -28.21 -54.25
CA PRO A 2 2.15 -27.58 -53.09
C PRO A 2 2.25 -28.56 -51.91
N HIS A 3 3.46 -28.71 -51.39
CA HIS A 3 3.82 -29.56 -50.27
C HIS A 3 3.37 -28.90 -48.95
N MET A 4 2.51 -29.57 -48.18
CA MET A 4 2.11 -29.16 -46.82
C MET A 4 3.04 -29.80 -45.80
N PRO A 5 3.57 -29.08 -44.80
CA PRO A 5 4.23 -29.70 -43.65
C PRO A 5 3.21 -30.10 -42.58
N THR A 6 3.15 -31.41 -42.33
CA THR A 6 2.46 -32.05 -41.21
C THR A 6 3.31 -31.91 -39.94
N ALA A 7 2.87 -31.10 -38.97
CA ALA A 7 3.48 -31.05 -37.65
C ALA A 7 2.66 -31.87 -36.64
N ALA A 8 3.30 -32.93 -36.18
CA ALA A 8 2.84 -33.94 -35.25
C ALA A 8 2.78 -33.45 -33.79
N TYR A 9 1.68 -33.84 -33.13
CA TYR A 9 1.49 -34.25 -31.73
C TYR A 9 2.47 -33.77 -30.63
N ARG A 10 1.91 -33.23 -29.54
CA ARG A 10 2.14 -33.81 -28.18
C ARG A 10 0.91 -33.67 -27.28
N VAL A 11 0.45 -34.84 -26.85
CA VAL A 11 -0.51 -35.08 -25.76
C VAL A 11 0.29 -35.31 -24.47
N GLY A 12 -0.20 -34.81 -23.33
CA GLY A 12 0.28 -35.14 -21.98
C GLY A 12 0.45 -33.87 -21.12
N CYS A 13 0.01 -33.76 -19.87
CA CYS A 13 -0.54 -34.70 -18.88
C CYS A 13 -1.49 -33.93 -17.94
N PRO A 14 -2.52 -34.55 -17.35
CA PRO A 14 -3.25 -33.97 -16.22
C PRO A 14 -2.46 -34.13 -14.90
N PRO A 15 -2.48 -33.16 -13.97
CA PRO A 15 -1.91 -33.34 -12.64
C PRO A 15 -2.84 -34.19 -11.75
N ALA A 16 -2.34 -35.34 -11.32
CA ALA A 16 -2.98 -36.15 -10.28
C ALA A 16 -2.61 -35.64 -8.89
N ALA A 17 -3.62 -35.60 -8.03
CA ALA A 17 -3.59 -35.16 -6.65
C ALA A 17 -2.60 -35.94 -5.77
N SER A 18 -1.93 -35.23 -4.87
CA SER A 18 -1.25 -35.83 -3.72
C SER A 18 -1.82 -35.23 -2.43
N HIS A 19 -2.60 -36.07 -1.75
CA HIS A 19 -3.01 -35.93 -0.36
C HIS A 19 -1.82 -36.26 0.56
N SER A 20 -1.54 -35.41 1.54
CA SER A 20 -0.86 -35.69 2.82
C SER A 20 -0.65 -34.33 3.50
N SER A 21 -0.94 -34.07 4.77
CA SER A 21 -0.87 -34.97 5.93
C SER A 21 -1.57 -34.31 7.13
N SER A 22 -2.26 -35.15 7.88
CA SER A 22 -2.57 -34.99 9.29
C SER A 22 -1.31 -34.87 10.15
N SER A 23 -1.31 -34.01 11.19
CA SER A 23 -1.12 -34.42 12.60
C SER A 23 -0.66 -33.26 13.50
N SER A 24 -1.51 -33.01 14.50
CA SER A 24 -1.27 -32.53 15.86
C SER A 24 0.17 -32.37 16.35
N LYS A 25 0.49 -31.23 16.98
CA LYS A 25 1.33 -31.23 18.20
C LYS A 25 1.08 -30.00 19.08
N ALA A 26 0.69 -30.29 20.31
CA ALA A 26 0.62 -29.36 21.44
C ALA A 26 2.03 -28.97 21.93
N ALA A 27 2.16 -27.75 22.42
CA ALA A 27 3.10 -27.33 23.47
C ALA A 27 2.64 -25.95 23.98
N ALA A 28 2.16 -25.87 25.21
CA ALA A 28 2.90 -25.32 26.35
C ALA A 28 3.33 -23.86 26.09
N GLY A 29 2.70 -22.86 26.69
CA GLY A 29 2.71 -22.66 28.13
C GLY A 29 3.93 -21.82 28.49
N SER A 30 3.81 -20.49 28.45
CA SER A 30 4.75 -19.60 29.13
C SER A 30 4.04 -18.30 29.53
N SER A 31 3.50 -18.36 30.74
CA SER A 31 3.09 -17.22 31.56
C SER A 31 4.30 -16.35 31.89
N ILE A 32 4.30 -15.09 31.44
CA ILE A 32 5.25 -14.07 31.91
C ILE A 32 4.47 -13.11 32.84
N PRO A 33 4.90 -12.97 34.10
CA PRO A 33 4.20 -12.17 35.11
C PRO A 33 4.30 -10.66 34.84
N LYS A 34 3.20 -9.98 35.17
CA LYS A 34 3.07 -8.52 35.17
C LYS A 34 3.64 -7.97 36.48
N ASP A 35 4.85 -7.43 36.45
CA ASP A 35 5.33 -6.57 37.53
C ASP A 35 4.81 -5.14 37.34
N LYS A 36 3.80 -4.83 38.16
CA LYS A 36 3.30 -3.47 38.38
C LYS A 36 4.15 -2.81 39.46
N THR A 37 5.18 -2.09 39.04
CA THR A 37 5.90 -1.16 39.93
C THR A 37 5.44 0.26 39.63
N SER A 38 4.61 0.79 40.52
CA SER A 38 4.24 2.20 40.59
C SER A 38 5.45 3.08 40.92
N PRO A 39 5.45 4.35 40.48
CA PRO A 39 6.06 5.42 41.26
C PRO A 39 5.02 6.46 41.75
N PRO A 40 5.42 7.29 42.72
CA PRO A 40 4.52 7.89 43.69
C PRO A 40 4.07 9.32 43.34
N SER A 41 3.04 9.73 44.08
CA SER A 41 2.87 11.04 44.72
C SER A 41 2.97 12.30 43.85
N SER A 42 1.81 12.93 43.68
CA SER A 42 1.54 14.32 44.06
C SER A 42 2.75 15.24 44.24
N GLN A 43 2.85 16.30 43.43
CA GLN A 43 2.92 17.67 43.94
C GLN A 43 2.90 18.73 42.83
N SER A 44 2.36 19.88 43.21
CA SER A 44 2.59 21.21 42.63
C SER A 44 1.68 21.68 41.50
N ARG A 45 0.54 22.22 41.97
CA ARG A 45 -0.04 23.47 41.48
C ARG A 45 1.06 24.46 41.08
N ARG A 46 1.07 24.88 39.81
CA ARG A 46 1.41 26.26 39.44
C ARG A 46 0.47 26.73 38.35
N LEU A 47 -0.54 27.48 38.76
CA LEU A 47 -1.19 28.49 37.93
C LEU A 47 -0.07 29.46 37.51
N ARG A 48 0.42 29.34 36.27
CA ARG A 48 1.29 30.35 35.67
C ARG A 48 0.45 31.24 34.79
N SER A 49 0.40 32.48 35.24
CA SER A 49 -0.27 33.63 34.68
C SER A 49 0.01 33.78 33.19
N SER A 50 -1.07 34.11 32.48
CA SER A 50 -1.08 34.66 31.14
C SER A 50 -0.15 35.87 31.04
N SER A 51 0.93 35.71 30.28
CA SER A 51 1.69 36.81 29.71
C SER A 51 1.87 36.45 28.24
N THR A 52 0.88 36.84 27.43
CA THR A 52 1.01 36.83 25.97
C THR A 52 1.90 38.03 25.58
N PRO A 53 3.10 37.81 25.03
CA PRO A 53 3.89 38.89 24.46
C PRO A 53 3.19 39.44 23.21
N PRO A 54 3.38 40.73 22.87
CA PRO A 54 2.82 41.33 21.68
C PRO A 54 3.30 40.56 20.43
N LYS A 55 2.35 40.24 19.54
CA LYS A 55 2.59 39.71 18.20
C LYS A 55 3.63 40.58 17.49
N THR A 56 4.88 40.13 17.47
CA THR A 56 5.79 40.55 16.41
C THR A 56 5.24 40.01 15.09
N PRO A 57 5.19 40.82 14.02
CA PRO A 57 4.86 40.33 12.70
C PRO A 57 5.93 39.30 12.33
N ARG A 58 5.54 38.03 12.39
CA ARG A 58 6.35 36.93 11.90
C ARG A 58 6.73 37.29 10.46
N PRO A 59 8.03 37.34 10.10
CA PRO A 59 8.42 37.54 8.72
C PRO A 59 7.68 36.48 7.92
N ARG A 60 6.88 36.93 6.94
CA ARG A 60 6.19 36.04 6.01
C ARG A 60 7.24 35.07 5.54
N SER A 61 7.08 33.80 5.94
CA SER A 61 7.74 32.69 5.26
C SER A 61 7.54 32.98 3.78
N THR A 62 8.66 33.25 3.12
CA THR A 62 8.77 33.38 1.69
C THR A 62 8.09 32.14 1.13
N GLN A 63 6.81 32.28 0.78
CA GLN A 63 6.17 31.30 -0.07
C GLN A 63 7.04 31.30 -1.32
N PRO A 64 7.65 30.17 -1.69
CA PRO A 64 8.36 30.08 -2.94
C PRO A 64 7.36 30.52 -4.01
N HIS A 65 7.75 31.59 -4.69
CA HIS A 65 7.01 32.26 -5.75
C HIS A 65 6.56 31.18 -6.74
N ALA A 66 5.27 30.87 -6.74
CA ALA A 66 4.69 29.92 -7.66
C ALA A 66 4.79 30.51 -9.06
N ASP A 67 5.83 30.11 -9.78
CA ASP A 67 5.98 30.39 -11.19
C ASP A 67 4.81 29.74 -11.94
N PRO A 68 3.93 30.51 -12.60
CA PRO A 68 2.69 29.98 -13.20
C PRO A 68 2.92 29.08 -14.42
N GLY A 69 4.16 28.93 -14.88
CA GLY A 69 4.55 27.99 -15.95
C GLY A 69 5.24 26.71 -15.45
N GLY A 70 5.53 26.60 -14.16
CA GLY A 70 6.17 25.42 -13.59
C GLY A 70 5.19 24.26 -13.53
N GLU A 71 5.34 23.29 -14.43
CA GLU A 71 4.69 22.00 -14.28
C GLU A 71 5.17 21.34 -12.96
N TYR A 72 4.50 21.63 -11.84
CA TYR A 72 4.82 21.09 -10.51
C TYR A 72 4.46 19.60 -10.38
N TYR A 73 5.27 18.70 -10.94
CA TYR A 73 5.08 17.27 -10.76
C TYR A 73 5.12 16.94 -9.28
N PHE A 74 4.08 16.25 -8.80
CA PHE A 74 4.09 15.68 -7.46
C PHE A 74 5.03 14.48 -7.52
N ASP A 75 6.32 14.79 -7.50
CA ASP A 75 7.33 13.76 -7.48
C ASP A 75 7.19 13.06 -6.12
N LEU A 76 6.69 11.82 -6.17
CA LEU A 76 6.58 10.97 -4.99
C LEU A 76 7.95 10.71 -4.37
N LYS A 77 9.04 11.05 -5.10
CA LYS A 77 10.44 10.86 -4.71
C LYS A 77 10.61 9.47 -4.12
N LEU A 78 10.09 8.47 -4.82
CA LEU A 78 10.14 7.07 -4.38
C LEU A 78 11.59 6.68 -4.12
N GLU A 79 12.53 7.25 -4.89
CA GLU A 79 13.99 7.13 -4.74
C GLU A 79 14.50 7.54 -3.36
N GLU A 80 13.97 8.61 -2.76
CA GLU A 80 14.41 9.13 -1.46
C GLU A 80 13.84 8.32 -0.28
N LYS A 81 12.72 7.61 -0.50
CA LYS A 81 12.05 6.83 0.55
C LYS A 81 12.64 5.44 0.68
N GLY A 82 12.57 4.88 1.89
CA GLY A 82 12.87 3.46 2.13
C GLY A 82 11.97 2.57 1.27
N GLU A 83 12.43 1.37 0.91
CA GLU A 83 11.80 0.53 -0.12
C GLU A 83 10.35 0.18 0.25
N LEU A 84 10.12 -0.26 1.48
CA LEU A 84 8.79 -0.58 2.00
C LEU A 84 7.90 0.67 2.09
N GLU A 85 8.48 1.82 2.43
CA GLU A 85 7.74 3.08 2.51
C GLU A 85 7.34 3.58 1.11
N ALA A 86 8.21 3.43 0.12
CA ALA A 86 7.95 3.79 -1.27
C ALA A 86 6.75 3.01 -1.82
N VAL A 87 6.72 1.68 -1.62
CA VAL A 87 5.58 0.82 -1.99
C VAL A 87 4.29 1.30 -1.32
N ASN A 88 4.34 1.56 -0.02
CA ASN A 88 3.19 2.02 0.75
C ASN A 88 2.67 3.37 0.26
N VAL A 89 3.56 4.34 0.06
CA VAL A 89 3.22 5.66 -0.44
C VAL A 89 2.60 5.56 -1.84
N PHE A 90 3.16 4.72 -2.71
CA PHE A 90 2.61 4.48 -4.04
C PHE A 90 1.21 3.86 -3.96
N ALA A 91 1.02 2.80 -3.17
CA ALA A 91 -0.27 2.13 -3.01
C ALA A 91 -1.35 3.08 -2.44
N ARG A 92 -0.98 3.92 -1.47
CA ARG A 92 -1.86 4.95 -0.90
C ARG A 92 -2.23 6.02 -1.93
N CYS A 93 -1.28 6.43 -2.78
CA CYS A 93 -1.56 7.38 -3.86
C CYS A 93 -2.47 6.78 -4.93
N LEU A 94 -2.31 5.49 -5.22
CA LEU A 94 -3.09 4.78 -6.22
C LEU A 94 -4.55 4.56 -5.78
N THR A 95 -4.74 4.10 -4.55
CA THR A 95 -6.06 3.69 -4.03
C THR A 95 -6.76 4.80 -3.25
N GLY A 96 -5.99 5.73 -2.69
CA GLY A 96 -6.46 6.70 -1.72
C GLY A 96 -6.79 6.12 -0.34
N VAL A 97 -6.66 4.80 -0.13
CA VAL A 97 -7.04 4.15 1.11
C VAL A 97 -5.86 4.15 2.08
N ASP A 98 -6.12 4.50 3.34
CA ASP A 98 -5.10 4.51 4.39
C ASP A 98 -4.75 3.09 4.87
N ASP A 99 -5.69 2.16 4.75
CA ASP A 99 -5.52 0.73 5.06
C ASP A 99 -4.97 -0.03 3.84
N MET A 100 -3.65 -0.20 3.83
CA MET A 100 -2.91 -0.83 2.73
C MET A 100 -2.81 -2.36 2.87
N SER A 101 -3.30 -2.92 3.99
CA SER A 101 -3.24 -4.37 4.24
C SER A 101 -4.00 -5.21 3.20
N LYS A 102 -4.91 -4.56 2.47
CA LYS A 102 -5.73 -5.15 1.41
C LYS A 102 -5.17 -4.93 0.00
N GLU A 103 -4.19 -4.05 -0.13
CA GLU A 103 -3.73 -3.55 -1.43
C GLU A 103 -2.31 -4.02 -1.77
N VAL A 104 -1.49 -4.30 -0.76
CA VAL A 104 -0.11 -4.77 -0.93
C VAL A 104 0.07 -6.11 -0.24
N PHE A 105 0.33 -7.14 -1.03
CA PHE A 105 0.54 -8.50 -0.54
C PHE A 105 2.01 -8.88 -0.72
N TYR A 106 2.61 -9.38 0.36
CA TYR A 106 3.93 -9.99 0.34
C TYR A 106 3.78 -11.47 0.62
N GLU A 107 4.06 -12.29 -0.39
CA GLU A 107 4.15 -13.73 -0.26
C GLU A 107 5.60 -14.10 0.04
N VAL A 108 5.86 -14.69 1.21
CA VAL A 108 7.22 -15.10 1.61
C VAL A 108 7.32 -16.60 1.57
N MET A 109 8.25 -17.10 0.76
CA MET A 109 8.58 -18.51 0.65
C MET A 109 9.92 -18.78 1.35
N ARG A 110 9.93 -19.74 2.28
CA ARG A 110 11.16 -20.20 2.93
C ARG A 110 11.81 -21.27 2.04
N THR A 111 13.07 -21.05 1.67
CA THR A 111 13.88 -21.97 0.88
C THR A 111 15.03 -22.52 1.74
N SER A 112 15.78 -23.51 1.22
CA SER A 112 16.98 -24.02 1.90
C SER A 112 18.08 -22.97 2.04
N ALA A 113 18.12 -21.99 1.14
CA ALA A 113 19.11 -20.91 1.11
C ALA A 113 18.68 -19.65 1.89
N GLY A 114 17.42 -19.53 2.29
CA GLY A 114 16.92 -18.37 3.03
C GLY A 114 15.42 -18.14 2.87
N PHE A 115 15.05 -16.89 2.69
CA PHE A 115 13.67 -16.42 2.48
C PHE A 115 13.62 -15.63 1.17
N GLN A 116 12.66 -15.95 0.32
CA GLN A 116 12.35 -15.18 -0.88
C GLN A 116 10.98 -14.54 -0.70
N ALA A 117 10.83 -13.29 -1.11
CA ALA A 117 9.54 -12.62 -1.06
C ALA A 117 9.09 -12.19 -2.45
N THR A 118 7.81 -12.29 -2.70
CA THR A 118 7.14 -11.84 -3.92
C THR A 118 6.10 -10.80 -3.54
N LEU A 119 6.21 -9.60 -4.11
CA LEU A 119 5.26 -8.51 -3.92
C LEU A 119 4.20 -8.52 -5.02
N ARG A 120 2.93 -8.41 -4.62
CA ARG A 120 1.77 -8.30 -5.51
C ARG A 120 0.93 -7.10 -5.08
N MET A 121 0.48 -6.30 -6.05
CA MET A 121 -0.33 -5.11 -5.79
C MET A 121 -1.53 -5.07 -6.74
N PRO A 122 -2.67 -5.67 -6.38
CA PRO A 122 -3.81 -5.84 -7.28
C PRO A 122 -4.37 -4.53 -7.83
N ALA A 123 -4.39 -3.45 -7.03
CA ALA A 123 -4.84 -2.15 -7.51
C ALA A 123 -3.92 -1.56 -8.61
N TRP A 124 -2.65 -1.96 -8.65
CA TRP A 124 -1.69 -1.54 -9.66
C TRP A 124 -1.78 -2.42 -10.91
N SER A 125 -1.65 -3.73 -10.73
CA SER A 125 -1.76 -4.71 -11.80
C SER A 125 -2.08 -6.06 -11.20
N LEU A 126 -3.11 -6.71 -11.74
CA LEU A 126 -3.53 -8.05 -11.30
C LEU A 126 -2.51 -9.13 -11.67
N SER A 127 -1.77 -8.94 -12.77
CA SER A 127 -0.84 -9.94 -13.32
C SER A 127 0.62 -9.68 -12.95
N LYS A 128 1.00 -8.44 -12.66
CA LYS A 128 2.41 -8.10 -12.41
C LYS A 128 2.81 -8.46 -10.98
N THR A 129 3.91 -9.19 -10.85
CA THR A 129 4.50 -9.60 -9.58
C THR A 129 5.96 -9.19 -9.54
N TYR A 130 6.45 -8.82 -8.36
CA TYR A 130 7.83 -8.36 -8.17
C TYR A 130 8.52 -9.31 -7.22
N GLU A 131 9.35 -10.18 -7.79
CA GLU A 131 10.08 -11.21 -7.06
C GLU A 131 11.41 -10.65 -6.58
N GLY A 132 11.62 -10.68 -5.27
CA GLY A 132 12.88 -10.27 -4.65
C GLY A 132 13.92 -11.39 -4.65
N GLU A 133 15.14 -11.03 -4.28
CA GLU A 133 16.24 -11.96 -4.08
C GLU A 133 16.06 -12.80 -2.80
N VAL A 134 16.76 -13.94 -2.73
CA VAL A 134 16.79 -14.80 -1.55
C VAL A 134 17.67 -14.16 -0.48
N MET A 135 17.08 -13.89 0.69
CA MET A 135 17.73 -13.22 1.81
C MET A 135 17.71 -14.08 3.07
N PRO A 136 18.67 -13.92 4.00
CA PRO A 136 18.73 -14.72 5.23
C PRO A 136 17.55 -14.44 6.19
N ASN A 137 16.87 -13.30 6.04
CA ASN A 137 15.79 -12.85 6.92
C ASN A 137 14.54 -12.47 6.11
N GLU A 138 13.35 -12.83 6.61
CA GLU A 138 12.07 -12.46 5.99
C GLU A 138 11.93 -10.95 5.74
N LYS A 139 12.31 -10.12 6.72
CA LYS A 139 12.22 -8.65 6.58
C LYS A 139 13.07 -8.14 5.41
N ARG A 140 14.25 -8.71 5.20
CA ARG A 140 15.15 -8.33 4.11
C ARG A 140 14.65 -8.87 2.76
N ALA A 141 14.05 -10.06 2.73
CA ALA A 141 13.42 -10.59 1.53
C ALA A 141 12.29 -9.66 1.04
N LYS A 142 11.43 -9.19 1.96
CA LYS A 142 10.38 -8.21 1.66
C LYS A 142 10.95 -6.88 1.15
N GLN A 143 12.02 -6.38 1.76
CA GLN A 143 12.72 -5.18 1.29
C GLN A 143 13.30 -5.38 -0.12
N SER A 144 13.85 -6.56 -0.42
CA SER A 144 14.37 -6.88 -1.76
C SER A 144 13.26 -6.84 -2.81
N ALA A 145 12.11 -7.49 -2.56
CA ALA A 145 10.95 -7.41 -3.45
C ALA A 145 10.44 -5.97 -3.65
N ALA A 146 10.41 -5.18 -2.57
CA ALA A 146 10.04 -3.77 -2.63
C ALA A 146 11.07 -2.91 -3.41
N SER A 147 12.35 -3.29 -3.37
CA SER A 147 13.41 -2.64 -4.16
C SER A 147 13.18 -2.85 -5.66
N VAL A 148 12.87 -4.07 -6.07
CA VAL A 148 12.53 -4.40 -7.47
C VAL A 148 11.30 -3.62 -7.94
N PHE A 149 10.28 -3.48 -7.10
CA PHE A 149 9.12 -2.62 -7.39
C PHE A 149 9.52 -1.15 -7.59
N LYS A 150 10.38 -0.62 -6.71
CA LYS A 150 10.80 0.78 -6.71
C LYS A 150 11.64 1.14 -7.94
N THR A 151 12.40 0.20 -8.49
CA THR A 151 13.26 0.42 -9.67
C THR A 151 12.58 0.06 -10.99
N ASP A 152 11.37 -0.49 -10.95
CA ASP A 152 10.62 -0.87 -12.15
C ASP A 152 10.25 0.38 -12.98
N PRO A 153 10.54 0.39 -14.30
CA PRO A 153 10.32 1.56 -15.14
C PRO A 153 8.82 1.92 -15.26
N ASP A 154 7.92 0.94 -15.27
CA ASP A 154 6.48 1.21 -15.37
C ASP A 154 5.95 1.88 -14.10
N VAL A 155 6.47 1.46 -12.94
CA VAL A 155 6.15 2.07 -11.64
C VAL A 155 6.63 3.53 -11.62
N LEU A 156 7.86 3.78 -12.05
CA LEU A 156 8.43 5.13 -12.11
C LEU A 156 7.72 6.04 -13.12
N GLU A 157 7.36 5.51 -14.29
CA GLU A 157 6.62 6.28 -15.29
C GLU A 157 5.23 6.66 -14.76
N ARG A 158 4.56 5.73 -14.07
CA ARG A 158 3.25 6.03 -13.48
C ARG A 158 3.34 6.97 -12.30
N SER A 159 4.36 6.82 -11.45
CA SER A 159 4.56 7.72 -10.31
C SER A 159 4.70 9.17 -10.77
N ARG A 160 5.27 9.41 -11.96
CA ARG A 160 5.36 10.74 -12.59
C ARG A 160 4.03 11.24 -13.16
N LYS A 161 3.14 10.34 -13.59
CA LYS A 161 1.84 10.68 -14.20
C LYS A 161 0.70 10.88 -13.20
N PHE A 162 0.95 10.84 -11.89
CA PHE A 162 -0.12 11.09 -10.92
C PHE A 162 -0.63 12.54 -11.03
N PRO A 163 -1.96 12.74 -11.10
CA PRO A 163 -2.53 14.07 -11.22
C PRO A 163 -2.14 14.94 -10.00
N LYS A 164 -1.59 16.11 -10.30
CA LYS A 164 -1.12 17.09 -9.31
C LYS A 164 -2.30 17.58 -8.47
N GLY A 165 -2.08 17.73 -7.17
CA GLY A 165 -3.09 18.28 -6.26
C GLY A 165 -4.17 17.29 -5.82
N VAL A 166 -4.09 16.01 -6.25
CA VAL A 166 -4.98 14.98 -5.74
C VAL A 166 -4.48 14.50 -4.37
N LYS A 167 -4.66 15.37 -3.36
CA LYS A 167 -4.57 15.02 -1.94
C LYS A 167 -5.60 13.94 -1.52
N ARG A 168 -6.42 13.42 -2.44
CA ARG A 168 -7.49 12.44 -2.21
C ARG A 168 -7.97 11.82 -3.53
N LEU A 169 -7.31 10.80 -4.07
CA LEU A 169 -7.96 9.94 -5.07
C LEU A 169 -9.13 9.19 -4.41
N THR A 170 -9.03 8.97 -3.10
CA THR A 170 -10.11 8.54 -2.21
C THR A 170 -11.36 9.40 -2.34
N ASN A 171 -11.22 10.73 -2.50
CA ASN A 171 -12.41 11.57 -2.63
C ASN A 171 -13.11 11.36 -3.96
N MET A 172 -12.43 11.01 -5.06
CA MET A 172 -13.14 10.81 -6.34
C MET A 172 -13.96 9.52 -6.34
N ALA A 173 -13.37 8.38 -5.94
CA ALA A 173 -14.11 7.12 -5.85
C ALA A 173 -15.24 7.18 -4.79
N ILE A 174 -14.99 7.85 -3.65
CA ILE A 174 -16.01 8.08 -2.63
C ILE A 174 -17.11 9.02 -3.16
N VAL A 175 -16.75 10.12 -3.84
CA VAL A 175 -17.72 11.06 -4.42
C VAL A 175 -18.56 10.39 -5.51
N ASP A 176 -17.97 9.54 -6.34
CA ASP A 176 -18.70 8.80 -7.37
C ASP A 176 -19.61 7.73 -6.77
N GLY A 177 -19.17 7.03 -5.71
CA GLY A 177 -20.02 6.13 -4.93
C GLY A 177 -21.21 6.86 -4.28
N PHE A 178 -20.99 8.05 -3.70
CA PHE A 178 -22.07 8.88 -3.17
C PHE A 178 -23.02 9.40 -4.26
N ARG A 179 -22.50 9.78 -5.45
CA ARG A 179 -23.32 10.19 -6.59
C ARG A 179 -24.20 9.06 -7.09
N GLN A 180 -23.66 7.85 -7.25
CA GLN A 180 -24.44 6.67 -7.64
C GLN A 180 -25.52 6.35 -6.61
N LYS A 181 -25.17 6.32 -5.32
CA LYS A 181 -26.12 6.06 -4.24
C LYS A 181 -27.26 7.08 -4.20
N ARG A 182 -26.96 8.36 -4.49
CA ARG A 182 -27.97 9.42 -4.58
C ARG A 182 -28.89 9.25 -5.79
N ARG A 183 -28.37 8.84 -6.97
CA ARG A 183 -29.19 8.55 -8.15
C ARG A 183 -30.16 7.40 -7.90
N LEU A 184 -29.67 6.29 -7.36
CA LEU A 184 -30.48 5.11 -7.03
C LEU A 184 -31.61 5.47 -6.05
N ALA A 185 -31.31 6.19 -4.97
CA ALA A 185 -32.31 6.61 -3.99
C ALA A 185 -33.39 7.54 -4.61
N GLN A 186 -33.01 8.40 -5.56
CA GLN A 186 -33.93 9.28 -6.26
C GLN A 186 -34.82 8.51 -7.24
N GLU A 187 -34.27 7.54 -7.96
CA GLU A 187 -35.06 6.63 -8.82
C GLU A 187 -36.06 5.84 -7.99
N THR A 188 -35.66 5.33 -6.81
CA THR A 188 -36.59 4.58 -5.94
C THR A 188 -37.74 5.47 -5.47
N ARG A 189 -37.45 6.74 -5.14
CA ARG A 189 -38.46 7.72 -4.71
C ARG A 189 -39.42 8.08 -5.85
N ASN A 190 -38.90 8.24 -7.07
CA ASN A 190 -39.73 8.55 -8.23
C ASN A 190 -40.66 7.37 -8.60
N GLN A 191 -40.18 6.13 -8.48
CA GLN A 191 -41.02 4.94 -8.70
C GLN A 191 -42.16 4.84 -7.69
N HIS A 192 -41.92 5.19 -6.42
CA HIS A 192 -42.96 5.19 -5.38
C HIS A 192 -43.96 6.34 -5.51
N ALA A 193 -43.63 7.43 -6.21
CA ALA A 193 -44.52 8.57 -6.40
C ALA A 193 -45.54 8.38 -7.53
N HIS A 194 -45.34 7.36 -8.40
CA HIS A 194 -46.18 7.06 -9.55
C HIS A 194 -46.98 5.75 -9.39
N ALA A 195 -46.87 5.09 -8.24
CA ALA A 195 -47.67 3.92 -7.86
C ALA A 195 -48.81 4.36 -6.93
#